data_AF-A0A2M6GI94-F1
#
_entry.id   AF-A0A2M6GI94-F1
#
_cell.length_a   1.000
_cell.length_b   1.000
_cell.length_c   1.000
_cell.angle_alpha   90.00
_cell.angle_beta   90.00
_cell.angle_gamma   90.00
#
_symmetry.space_group_name_H-M   'P 1'
#
loop_
_entity.id
_entity.type
_entity.pdbx_description
1 polymer ?
#
loop_
_entity_poly.entity_id
_entity_poly.type
_entity_poly.pdbx_seq_one_letter_code
_entity_poly.pdbx_strand_id
1 'polypeptide(L)' 'MTLSEFKASLTQSDPPANLSPELKALWNDGKEDWHQAHEIAQETNTPAHCLIHAYLHRKKVIIGTLIIG' A
#
# COMPACT_ATOMS: atom_id res chain seq x y z
N MET A 1 4.80 -3.33 15.38
CA MET A 1 5.38 -4.46 14.62
C MET A 1 6.78 -4.10 14.16
N THR A 2 7.65 -5.08 14.02
CA THR A 2 8.95 -4.95 13.36
C THR A 2 8.82 -5.11 11.84
N LEU A 3 9.85 -4.72 11.09
CA LEU A 3 9.88 -4.90 9.63
C LEU A 3 9.76 -6.39 9.24
N SER A 4 10.39 -7.28 9.99
CA SER A 4 10.34 -8.73 9.71
C SER A 4 8.94 -9.30 9.92
N GLU A 5 8.25 -8.88 10.99
CA GLU A 5 6.85 -9.26 11.23
C GLU A 5 5.92 -8.75 10.14
N PHE A 6 6.11 -7.51 9.69
CA PHE A 6 5.33 -6.94 8.58
C PHE A 6 5.55 -7.71 7.27
N LYS A 7 6.81 -8.04 6.94
CA LYS A 7 7.10 -8.84 5.73
C LYS A 7 6.51 -10.24 5.81
N ALA A 8 6.54 -10.86 6.99
CA ALA A 8 5.92 -12.17 7.20
C ALA A 8 4.39 -12.10 7.02
N SER A 9 3.74 -11.02 7.46
CA SER A 9 2.28 -10.87 7.33
C SER A 9 1.81 -10.75 5.87
N LEU A 10 2.69 -10.40 4.92
CA LEU A 10 2.37 -10.43 3.49
C LEU A 10 2.10 -11.84 2.96
N THR A 11 2.41 -12.90 3.72
CA THR A 11 2.05 -14.29 3.35
C THR A 11 0.62 -14.66 3.77
N GLN A 12 0.00 -13.87 4.65
CA GLN A 12 -1.34 -14.14 5.17
C GLN A 12 -2.42 -13.70 4.16
N SER A 13 -3.59 -14.32 4.21
CA SER A 13 -4.71 -13.94 3.33
C SER A 13 -5.28 -12.57 3.66
N ASP A 14 -5.25 -12.19 4.93
CA ASP A 14 -5.85 -10.96 5.45
C ASP A 14 -4.82 -10.12 6.22
N PRO A 15 -4.96 -8.78 6.25
CA PRO A 15 -4.08 -7.92 7.01
C PRO A 15 -4.27 -8.16 8.52
N PRO A 16 -3.19 -8.14 9.32
CA PRO A 16 -3.31 -8.18 10.77
C PRO A 16 -4.25 -7.09 11.30
N ALA A 17 -5.16 -7.44 12.22
CA ALA A 17 -6.19 -6.53 12.73
C ALA A 17 -5.63 -5.24 13.38
N ASN A 18 -4.37 -5.29 13.85
CA ASN A 18 -3.72 -4.19 14.57
C ASN A 18 -2.79 -3.35 13.69
N LEU A 19 -2.90 -3.44 12.35
CA LEU A 19 -2.16 -2.53 11.46
C LEU A 19 -2.73 -1.11 11.57
N SER A 20 -1.84 -0.11 11.61
CA SER A 20 -2.25 1.27 11.39
C SER A 20 -2.73 1.45 9.94
N PRO A 21 -3.55 2.47 9.64
CA PRO A 21 -4.00 2.73 8.27
C PRO A 21 -2.85 2.82 7.26
N GLU A 22 -1.75 3.45 7.63
CA GLU A 22 -0.56 3.57 6.78
C GLU A 22 0.05 2.21 6.44
N LEU A 23 0.19 1.34 7.45
CA LEU A 23 0.74 0.00 7.26
C LEU A 23 -0.24 -0.90 6.51
N LYS A 24 -1.55 -0.68 6.68
CA LYS A 24 -2.59 -1.38 5.91
C LYS A 24 -2.54 -1.00 4.43
N ALA A 25 -2.33 0.28 4.10
CA ALA A 25 -2.12 0.75 2.73
C ALA A 25 -0.89 0.08 2.09
N LEU A 26 0.25 0.06 2.81
CA LEU A 26 1.47 -0.59 2.33
C LEU A 26 1.32 -2.12 2.23
N TRP A 27 0.53 -2.74 3.10
CA TRP A 27 0.25 -4.17 3.05
C TRP A 27 -0.54 -4.53 1.78
N ASN A 28 -1.60 -3.75 1.47
CA ASN A 28 -2.35 -3.90 0.22
C ASN A 28 -1.47 -3.68 -1.02
N ASP A 29 -0.57 -2.69 -1.00
CA ASP A 29 0.41 -2.47 -2.08
C ASP A 29 1.36 -3.67 -2.25
N GLY A 30 1.75 -4.31 -1.15
CA GLY A 30 2.56 -5.53 -1.15
C GLY A 30 1.80 -6.77 -1.63
N LYS A 31 0.47 -6.74 -1.61
CA LYS A 31 -0.44 -7.75 -2.19
C LYS A 31 -0.80 -7.47 -3.64
N GLU A 32 -0.17 -6.48 -4.26
CA GLU A 32 -0.48 -6.00 -5.61
C GLU A 32 -1.90 -5.42 -5.76
N ASP A 33 -2.58 -5.14 -4.65
CA ASP A 33 -3.87 -4.45 -4.61
C ASP A 33 -3.64 -2.94 -4.48
N TRP A 34 -3.25 -2.34 -5.60
CA TRP A 34 -3.02 -0.90 -5.68
C TRP A 34 -4.28 -0.09 -5.35
N HIS A 35 -5.48 -0.60 -5.68
CA HIS A 35 -6.71 0.16 -5.49
C HIS A 35 -7.02 0.34 -4.01
N GLN A 36 -7.00 -0.75 -3.23
CA GLN A 36 -7.20 -0.68 -1.78
C GLN A 36 -6.08 0.12 -1.09
N ALA A 37 -4.84 0.01 -1.58
CA ALA A 37 -3.74 0.81 -1.05
C ALA A 37 -3.95 2.32 -1.28
N HIS A 38 -4.41 2.68 -2.48
CA HIS A 38 -4.67 4.06 -2.88
C HIS A 38 -5.87 4.66 -2.14
N GLU A 39 -6.95 3.90 -1.97
CA GLU A 39 -8.12 4.31 -1.19
C GLU A 39 -7.76 4.66 0.26
N ILE A 40 -7.02 3.79 0.94
CA ILE A 40 -6.60 4.05 2.32
C ILE A 40 -5.68 5.27 2.39
N ALA A 41 -4.77 5.43 1.42
CA ALA A 41 -3.84 6.55 1.39
C ALA A 41 -4.49 7.92 1.09
N GLN A 42 -5.66 7.95 0.45
CA GLN A 42 -6.39 9.20 0.17
C GLN A 42 -7.41 9.57 1.25
N GLU A 43 -7.75 8.66 2.18
CA GLU A 43 -8.75 8.90 3.24
C GLU A 43 -8.41 10.10 4.14
N THR A 44 -7.12 10.33 4.41
CA THR A 44 -6.68 11.43 5.28
C THR A 44 -5.49 12.19 4.67
N ASN A 45 -5.41 13.49 4.96
CA ASN A 45 -4.32 14.36 4.49
C ASN A 45 -3.18 14.49 5.51
N THR A 46 -2.92 13.44 6.28
CA THR A 46 -1.75 13.44 7.17
C THR A 46 -0.47 13.36 6.33
N PRO A 47 0.67 13.89 6.81
CA PRO A 47 1.93 13.80 6.07
C PRO A 47 2.29 12.37 5.64
N ALA A 48 2.01 11.37 6.49
CA ALA A 48 2.26 9.97 6.18
C ALA A 48 1.38 9.46 5.03
N HIS A 49 0.08 9.77 5.05
CA HIS A 49 -0.85 9.38 3.99
C HIS A 49 -0.50 10.05 2.66
N CYS A 50 -0.18 11.36 2.68
CA CYS A 50 0.26 12.09 1.49
C CYS A 50 1.53 11.49 0.86
N LEU A 51 2.50 11.05 1.69
CA LEU A 51 3.72 10.40 1.21
C LEU A 51 3.43 9.04 0.57
N ILE A 52 2.58 8.22 1.19
CA ILE A 52 2.17 6.92 0.66
C ILE A 52 1.39 7.11 -0.64
N HIS A 53 0.46 8.06 -0.69
CA HIS A 53 -0.31 8.40 -1.88
C HIS A 53 0.61 8.82 -3.05
N ALA A 54 1.59 9.70 -2.80
CA ALA A 54 2.57 10.10 -3.81
C ALA A 54 3.44 8.91 -4.28
N TYR A 55 3.87 8.05 -3.36
CA TYR A 55 4.61 6.82 -3.68
C TYR A 55 3.79 5.87 -4.57
N LEU A 56 2.52 5.64 -4.23
CA LEU A 56 1.60 4.77 -4.99
C LEU A 56 1.36 5.31 -6.40
N HIS A 57 1.24 6.62 -6.57
CA HIS A 57 1.16 7.23 -7.90
C HIS A 57 2.45 7.01 -8.71
N ARG A 58 3.62 7.20 -8.10
CA ARG A 58 4.91 6.94 -8.76
C ARG A 58 5.05 5.47 -9.19
N LYS A 59 4.65 4.52 -8.33
CA LYS A 59 4.70 3.08 -8.62
C LYS A 59 3.73 2.68 -9.73
N LYS A 60 2.47 3.16 -9.70
CA LYS A 60 1.47 2.83 -10.73
C LYS A 60 1.86 3.33 -12.11
N VAL A 61 2.47 4.51 -12.21
CA VAL A 61 2.96 5.06 -13.49
C VAL A 61 3.97 4.10 -14.15
N ILE A 62 4.78 3.41 -13.35
CA ILE A 62 5.73 2.40 -13.86
C ILE A 62 5.01 1.12 -14.31
N ILE A 63 3.92 0.73 -13.65
CA ILE A 63 3.15 -0.48 -14.00
C ILE A 63 2.20 -0.25 -15.20
N GLY A 64 1.69 0.98 -15.40
CA GLY A 64 0.78 1.34 -16.50
C GLY A 64 1.43 1.56 -17.86
N THR A 65 2.76 1.62 -17.94
CA THR A 65 3.48 1.92 -19.20
C THR A 65 3.74 0.67 -20.05
N LEU A 66 3.34 -0.54 -19.61
CA LEU A 66 3.57 -1.78 -20.38
C LEU A 66 2.34 -2.37 -21.09
N ILE A 67 1.21 -1.64 -21.16
CA ILE A 67 0.02 -2.09 -21.90
C ILE A 67 -0.54 -0.96 -22.77
N ILE A 68 0.25 -0.55 -23.75
CA ILE A 68 -0.25 -0.03 -25.04
C ILE A 68 0.51 -0.84 -26.10
N GLY A 69 -0.26 -1.62 -26.86
CA GLY A 69 0.25 -2.55 -27.87
C GLY A 69 0.85 -1.88 -29.09
#